data_AF-A0A2E5WEP1-F1
#
_entry.id   AF-A0A2E5WEP1-F1
#
_cell.length_a   1.000
_cell.length_b   1.000
_cell.length_c   1.000
_cell.angle_alpha   90.00
_cell.angle_beta   90.00
_cell.angle_gamma   90.00
#
_symmetry.space_group_name_H-M   'P 1'
#
loop_
_entity.id
_entity.type
_entity.pdbx_description
1 polymer ?
#
loop_
_entity_poly.entity_id
_entity_poly.type
_entity_poly.pdbx_seq_one_letter_code
_entity_poly.pdbx_strand_id
1 'polypeptide(L)'
;MNRDNMSVQDFKLLETRELDELNSTGRIYRHATGARVVSIANPQDENKVFGITFRTPPTDSTGLPHILEHSVLCGSRKFPVKEPFVELLKGSLKTFLNAFTYPDKTCY
;
A
#
# COMPACT_ATOMS: atom_id res chain seq x y z
N MET A 1 12.06 27.32 7.94
CA MET A 1 12.97 26.32 8.53
C MET A 1 12.63 24.96 7.94
N ASN A 2 13.56 24.41 7.14
CA ASN A 2 13.40 23.24 6.27
C ASN A 2 13.01 21.97 7.05
N ARG A 3 11.90 21.33 6.66
CA ARG A 3 11.46 20.00 7.15
C ARG A 3 11.84 18.85 6.20
N ASP A 4 12.67 19.10 5.19
CA ASP A 4 12.87 18.17 4.07
C ASP A 4 14.04 17.19 4.20
N ASN A 5 14.62 17.01 5.39
CA ASN A 5 15.75 16.11 5.58
C ASN A 5 15.54 15.06 6.69
N MET A 6 14.37 14.42 6.68
CA MET A 6 14.12 13.24 7.50
C MET A 6 14.57 11.99 6.73
N SER A 7 15.84 11.58 6.92
CA SER A 7 16.27 10.25 6.52
C SER A 7 15.55 9.24 7.40
N VAL A 8 14.42 8.70 6.92
CA VAL A 8 13.89 7.45 7.49
C VAL A 8 14.97 6.41 7.21
N GLN A 9 15.60 5.88 8.26
CA GLN A 9 16.94 5.27 8.19
C GLN A 9 17.13 4.18 7.11
N ASP A 10 16.04 3.60 6.60
CA ASP A 10 16.06 2.56 5.55
C ASP A 10 15.47 2.97 4.19
N PHE A 11 15.02 4.23 4.02
CA PHE A 11 14.42 4.71 2.76
C PHE A 11 15.28 5.79 2.11
N LYS A 12 15.74 5.51 0.88
CA LYS A 12 16.41 6.48 0.01
C LYS A 12 15.41 7.16 -0.89
N LEU A 13 15.32 8.50 -0.82
CA LEU A 13 14.61 9.30 -1.80
C LEU A 13 15.34 9.22 -3.15
N LEU A 14 14.62 8.85 -4.21
CA LEU A 14 15.16 8.74 -5.57
C LEU A 14 14.73 9.90 -6.46
N GLU A 15 13.48 10.34 -6.33
CA GLU A 15 12.90 11.38 -7.17
C GLU A 15 11.85 12.17 -6.39
N THR A 16 11.81 13.49 -6.64
CA THR A 16 10.71 14.38 -6.27
C THR A 16 10.23 15.09 -7.53
N ARG A 17 8.93 15.20 -7.73
CA ARG A 17 8.31 15.85 -8.88
C ARG A 17 7.04 16.59 -8.46
N GLU A 18 6.88 17.82 -8.91
CA GLU A 18 5.59 18.52 -8.82
C GLU A 18 4.65 18.01 -9.92
N LEU A 19 3.42 17.72 -9.54
CA LEU A 19 2.36 17.21 -10.41
C LEU A 19 1.29 18.30 -10.51
N ASP A 20 1.52 19.28 -11.40
CA ASP A 20 0.68 20.50 -11.51
C ASP A 20 -0.80 20.16 -11.74
N GLU A 21 -1.09 19.18 -12.61
CA GLU A 21 -2.46 18.72 -12.90
C GLU A 21 -3.19 18.17 -11.67
N LEU A 22 -2.45 17.70 -10.67
CA LEU A 22 -2.98 17.12 -9.43
C LEU A 22 -2.80 18.05 -8.22
N ASN A 23 -2.19 19.23 -8.40
CA ASN A 23 -1.79 20.11 -7.31
C ASN A 23 -1.08 19.36 -6.16
N SER A 24 -0.15 18.47 -6.53
CA SER A 24 0.45 17.51 -5.60
C SER A 24 1.95 17.37 -5.81
N THR A 25 2.68 17.04 -4.75
CA THR A 25 4.10 16.66 -4.83
C THR A 25 4.23 15.14 -4.83
N GLY A 26 4.75 14.56 -5.91
CA GLY A 26 5.08 13.15 -6.04
C GLY A 26 6.52 12.86 -5.58
N ARG A 27 6.71 11.77 -4.84
CA ARG A 27 8.03 11.31 -4.39
C ARG A 27 8.18 9.81 -4.55
N ILE A 28 9.34 9.37 -5.05
CA ILE A 28 9.69 7.95 -5.19
C ILE A 28 10.82 7.62 -4.23
N TYR A 29 10.60 6.60 -3.39
CA TYR A 29 11.58 6.09 -2.44
C TYR A 29 11.93 4.63 -2.74
N ARG A 30 13.15 4.25 -2.35
CA ARG A 30 13.63 2.87 -2.33
C ARG A 30 13.99 2.47 -0.91
N HIS A 31 13.36 1.41 -0.41
CA HIS A 31 13.72 0.81 0.87
C HIS A 31 14.97 -0.10 0.73
N ALA A 32 15.72 -0.30 1.82
CA ALA A 32 16.88 -1.20 1.87
C ALA A 32 16.56 -2.64 1.43
N THR A 33 15.32 -3.13 1.69
CA THR A 33 14.86 -4.46 1.22
C THR A 33 14.60 -4.53 -0.29
N GLY A 34 14.58 -3.39 -0.96
CA GLY A 34 14.15 -3.30 -2.34
C GLY A 34 12.66 -3.06 -2.55
N ALA A 35 11.90 -2.70 -1.52
CA ALA A 35 10.54 -2.19 -1.75
C ALA A 35 10.61 -0.79 -2.41
N ARG A 36 9.69 -0.50 -3.35
CA ARG A 36 9.49 0.84 -3.90
C ARG A 36 8.27 1.46 -3.24
N VAL A 37 8.42 2.70 -2.77
CA VAL A 37 7.30 3.48 -2.21
C VAL A 37 7.09 4.70 -3.09
N VAL A 38 5.84 4.93 -3.47
CA VAL A 38 5.41 6.15 -4.14
C VAL A 38 4.53 6.91 -3.16
N SER A 39 4.89 8.16 -2.88
CA SER A 39 4.12 9.06 -2.04
C SER A 39 3.62 10.21 -2.90
N ILE A 40 2.31 10.48 -2.85
CA ILE A 40 1.70 11.64 -3.48
C ILE A 40 1.12 12.48 -2.34
N ALA A 41 1.64 13.69 -2.18
CA ALA A 41 1.21 14.60 -1.14
C ALA A 41 0.36 15.71 -1.75
N ASN A 42 -0.94 15.70 -1.45
CA ASN A 42 -1.87 16.76 -1.82
C ASN A 42 -2.25 17.56 -0.55
N PRO A 43 -2.00 18.88 -0.48
CA PRO A 43 -2.28 19.69 0.70
C PRO A 43 -3.78 19.94 0.94
N GLN A 44 -4.63 19.67 -0.05
CA GLN A 44 -6.07 19.92 -0.02
C GLN A 44 -6.88 18.62 0.19
N ASP A 45 -6.24 17.45 0.15
CA ASP A 45 -6.90 16.16 0.33
C ASP A 45 -6.73 15.64 1.77
N GLU A 46 -7.82 15.61 2.51
CA GLU A 46 -7.85 15.04 3.86
C GLU A 46 -8.01 13.51 3.86
N ASN A 47 -8.49 12.93 2.75
CA ASN A 47 -8.76 11.50 2.64
C ASN A 47 -7.50 10.72 2.26
N LYS A 48 -6.78 10.24 3.28
CA LYS A 48 -5.54 9.50 3.08
C LYS A 48 -5.79 8.07 2.65
N VAL A 49 -5.02 7.63 1.68
CA VAL A 49 -4.99 6.24 1.19
C VAL A 49 -3.58 5.69 1.23
N PHE A 50 -3.47 4.39 1.46
CA PHE A 50 -2.26 3.63 1.18
C PHE A 50 -2.66 2.34 0.46
N GLY A 51 -1.70 1.75 -0.25
CA GLY A 51 -1.88 0.44 -0.85
C GLY A 51 -0.54 -0.25 -1.05
N ILE A 52 -0.57 -1.58 -1.10
CA ILE A 52 0.60 -2.43 -1.33
C ILE A 52 0.29 -3.37 -2.48
N THR A 53 1.19 -3.43 -3.46
CA THR A 53 1.02 -4.28 -4.64
C THR A 53 2.15 -5.28 -4.76
N PHE A 54 1.80 -6.54 -4.98
CA PHE A 54 2.72 -7.63 -5.25
C PHE A 54 2.53 -8.13 -6.68
N ARG A 55 3.62 -8.42 -7.38
CA ARG A 55 3.58 -9.07 -8.70
C ARG A 55 3.32 -10.57 -8.50
N THR A 56 2.21 -11.07 -9.02
CA THR A 56 1.68 -12.43 -8.78
C THR A 56 1.15 -13.10 -10.05
N PRO A 57 1.95 -13.21 -11.14
CA PRO A 57 1.52 -13.91 -12.35
C PRO A 57 1.26 -15.39 -12.02
N PRO A 58 0.05 -15.93 -12.28
CA PRO A 58 -0.27 -17.31 -12.01
C PRO A 58 0.49 -18.23 -12.97
N THR A 59 0.97 -19.37 -12.47
CA THR A 59 1.59 -20.41 -13.30
C THR A 59 0.58 -21.44 -13.81
N ASP A 60 -0.64 -21.44 -13.27
CA ASP A 60 -1.74 -22.34 -13.61
C ASP A 60 -3.11 -21.68 -13.31
N SER A 61 -4.19 -22.43 -13.50
CA SER A 61 -5.57 -21.95 -13.28
C SER A 61 -6.15 -22.35 -11.92
N THR A 62 -5.31 -22.64 -10.91
CA THR A 62 -5.79 -23.02 -9.57
C THR A 62 -6.41 -21.86 -8.79
N GLY A 63 -6.17 -20.62 -9.21
CA GLY A 63 -6.61 -19.42 -8.49
C GLY A 63 -5.75 -19.09 -7.26
N LEU A 64 -4.54 -19.66 -7.14
CA LEU A 64 -3.66 -19.48 -5.98
C LEU A 64 -3.49 -17.99 -5.55
N PRO A 65 -3.24 -17.01 -6.43
CA PRO A 65 -3.11 -15.62 -6.01
C PRO A 65 -4.38 -15.06 -5.35
N HIS A 66 -5.56 -15.47 -5.85
CA HIS A 66 -6.85 -15.04 -5.33
C HIS A 66 -7.16 -15.69 -3.98
N ILE A 67 -6.86 -16.98 -3.83
CA ILE A 67 -6.99 -17.67 -2.54
C ILE A 67 -6.07 -17.03 -1.49
N LEU A 68 -4.83 -16.70 -1.87
CA LEU A 68 -3.87 -16.04 -0.98
C LEU A 68 -4.33 -14.64 -0.58
N GLU A 69 -4.91 -13.87 -1.50
CA GLU A 69 -5.47 -12.55 -1.22
C GLU A 69 -6.48 -12.59 -0.07
N HIS A 70 -7.46 -13.50 -0.13
CA HIS A 70 -8.41 -13.68 0.97
C HIS A 70 -7.75 -14.25 2.24
N SER A 71 -6.84 -15.22 2.08
CA SER A 71 -6.29 -15.97 3.23
C SER A 71 -5.40 -15.11 4.13
N VAL A 72 -4.62 -14.18 3.57
CA VAL A 72 -3.72 -13.34 4.38
C VAL A 72 -4.46 -12.30 5.21
N LEU A 73 -5.74 -12.04 4.89
CA LEU A 73 -6.62 -11.14 5.63
C LEU A 73 -7.34 -11.83 6.81
N CYS A 74 -7.14 -13.14 6.97
CA CYS A 74 -7.75 -13.96 8.03
C CYS A 74 -6.96 -14.00 9.35
N GLY A 75 -5.80 -13.35 9.43
CA GLY A 75 -4.98 -13.28 10.65
C GLY A 75 -3.51 -13.01 10.36
N SER A 76 -2.75 -12.57 11.37
CA SER A 76 -1.30 -12.44 11.27
C SER A 76 -0.62 -12.77 12.59
N ARG A 77 0.71 -12.92 12.59
CA ARG A 77 1.48 -13.14 13.83
C ARG A 77 1.25 -12.04 14.88
N LYS A 78 1.13 -10.78 14.43
CA LYS A 78 0.92 -9.62 15.33
C LYS A 78 -0.54 -9.44 15.72
N PHE A 79 -1.46 -9.84 14.85
CA PHE A 79 -2.91 -9.78 15.07
C PHE A 79 -3.50 -11.18 14.89
N PRO A 80 -3.32 -12.09 15.87
CA PRO A 80 -3.75 -13.48 15.78
C PRO A 80 -5.25 -13.63 16.10
N VAL A 81 -6.06 -12.68 15.61
CA VAL A 81 -7.52 -12.70 15.73
C VAL A 81 -8.10 -13.30 14.46
N LYS A 82 -9.28 -13.92 14.58
CA LYS A 82 -10.01 -14.42 13.42
C LYS A 82 -10.56 -13.23 12.63
N GLU A 83 -10.30 -13.20 11.32
CA GLU A 83 -10.84 -12.21 10.38
C GLU A 83 -10.58 -10.73 10.77
N PRO A 84 -9.32 -10.30 11.01
CA PRO A 84 -8.98 -8.92 11.39
C PRO A 84 -9.48 -7.88 10.36
N PHE A 85 -9.54 -8.24 9.08
CA PHE A 85 -10.08 -7.38 8.03
C PHE A 85 -11.56 -7.03 8.25
N VAL A 86 -12.36 -8.00 8.71
CA VAL A 86 -13.78 -7.78 9.03
C VAL A 86 -13.93 -6.86 10.25
N GLU A 87 -13.05 -7.00 11.24
CA GLU A 87 -13.06 -6.12 12.41
C GLU A 87 -12.68 -4.67 12.05
N LEU A 88 -11.75 -4.47 11.12
CA LEU A 88 -11.50 -3.15 10.54
C LEU A 88 -12.73 -2.63 9.77
N LEU A 89 -13.41 -3.49 9.00
CA LEU A 89 -14.65 -3.14 8.30
C LEU A 89 -15.80 -2.74 9.24
N LYS A 90 -15.81 -3.19 10.48
CA LYS A 90 -16.83 -2.77 11.46
C LYS A 90 -16.40 -1.56 12.29
N GLY A 91 -15.13 -1.54 12.73
CA GLY A 91 -14.69 -0.66 13.81
C GLY A 91 -13.90 0.58 13.41
N SER A 92 -13.45 0.70 12.16
CA SER A 92 -12.64 1.86 11.73
C SER A 92 -13.43 2.88 10.92
N LEU A 93 -12.92 4.13 10.90
CA LEU A 93 -13.41 5.24 10.08
C LEU A 93 -12.85 5.21 8.64
N LYS A 94 -12.69 4.02 8.05
CA LYS A 94 -12.23 3.92 6.65
C LYS A 94 -13.22 4.59 5.72
N THR A 95 -12.69 5.28 4.73
CA THR A 95 -13.43 5.73 3.54
C THR A 95 -13.48 4.62 2.49
N PHE A 96 -12.45 3.77 2.45
CA PHE A 96 -12.35 2.59 1.59
C PHE A 96 -11.44 1.54 2.22
N LEU A 97 -11.76 0.26 2.07
CA LEU A 97 -10.94 -0.87 2.52
C LEU A 97 -11.26 -2.09 1.65
N ASN A 98 -10.28 -2.58 0.89
CA ASN A 98 -10.47 -3.67 -0.05
C ASN A 98 -9.15 -4.38 -0.38
N ALA A 99 -9.23 -5.48 -1.11
CA ALA A 99 -8.11 -6.13 -1.77
C ALA A 99 -8.57 -6.67 -3.13
N PHE A 100 -7.64 -6.76 -4.08
CA PHE A 100 -7.93 -7.10 -5.46
C PHE A 100 -6.87 -8.01 -6.06
N THR A 101 -7.31 -9.06 -6.75
CA THR A 101 -6.45 -9.92 -7.55
C THR A 101 -6.66 -9.63 -9.04
N TYR A 102 -5.64 -9.09 -9.69
CA TYR A 102 -5.55 -8.91 -11.14
C TYR A 102 -4.82 -10.09 -11.79
N PRO A 103 -4.81 -10.21 -13.14
CA PRO A 103 -4.12 -11.31 -13.82
C PRO A 103 -2.63 -11.46 -13.51
N ASP A 104 -1.94 -10.38 -13.13
CA ASP A 104 -0.48 -10.37 -12.93
C ASP A 104 -0.02 -9.76 -11.58
N LYS A 105 -0.98 -9.32 -10.75
CA LYS A 105 -0.68 -8.63 -9.48
C LYS A 105 -1.82 -8.75 -8.47
N THR A 106 -1.47 -8.65 -7.19
CA THR A 106 -2.41 -8.57 -6.07
C THR A 106 -2.19 -7.24 -5.35
N CYS A 107 -3.27 -6.51 -5.08
CA CYS A 107 -3.27 -5.22 -4.40
C CYS A 107 -4.07 -5.30 -3.11
N TYR A 108 -3.57 -4.68 -2.04
CA TYR A 108 -4.23 -4.50 -0.76
C TYR A 108 -4.24 -3.02 -0.41
#